data_AF-A0A928WFM2-F1
#
_entry.id   AF-A0A928WFM2-F1
#
_cell.length_a   1.000
_cell.length_b   1.000
_cell.length_c   1.000
_cell.angle_alpha   90.00
_cell.angle_beta   90.00
_cell.angle_gamma   90.00
#
_symmetry.space_group_name_H-M   'P 1'
#
loop_
_entity.id
_entity.type
_entity.pdbx_description
1 polymer ?
#
loop_
_entity_poly.entity_id
_entity_poly.type
_entity_poly.pdbx_seq_one_letter_code
_entity_poly.pdbx_strand_id
1 'polypeptide(L)'
;MNYLVAVLENKQQVEEAYSVLQQDGIASDKVTILGQGYQSADDFGFINPNQQAKKRARKLACMLIPFGFVAGYVFNVLTGIHLFSFTNSLIEHIIGGVLGAASGLLGAIVVGGGVGLTTGSGDALTYRNRLNAGK
;
A
#
# COMPACT_ATOMS: atom_id res chain seq x y z
N MET A 1 7.99 -20.40 -3.62
CA MET A 1 6.88 -21.32 -3.32
C MET A 1 5.84 -21.08 -4.39
N ASN A 2 5.50 -22.10 -5.18
CA ASN A 2 4.56 -21.95 -6.30
C ASN A 2 3.18 -22.40 -5.83
N TYR A 3 2.19 -21.51 -5.92
CA TYR A 3 0.80 -21.81 -5.57
C TYR A 3 -0.02 -21.86 -6.85
N LEU A 4 -0.87 -22.89 -6.97
CA LEU A 4 -1.93 -22.91 -7.97
C LEU A 4 -3.19 -22.34 -7.31
N VAL A 5 -3.67 -21.20 -7.80
CA VAL A 5 -4.87 -20.55 -7.28
C VAL A 5 -5.96 -20.64 -8.33
N ALA A 6 -7.06 -21.30 -7.98
CA ALA A 6 -8.29 -21.33 -8.75
C ALA A 6 -9.36 -20.56 -7.98
N VAL A 7 -10.05 -19.65 -8.65
CA VAL A 7 -11.19 -18.93 -8.08
C VAL A 7 -12.47 -19.53 -8.65
N LEU A 8 -13.42 -19.81 -7.78
CA LEU A 8 -14.70 -20.43 -8.11
C LEU A 8 -15.80 -19.49 -7.63
N GLU A 9 -16.89 -19.39 -8.39
CA GLU A 9 -17.91 -18.35 -8.17
C GLU A 9 -18.74 -18.57 -6.90
N ASN A 10 -18.91 -19.82 -6.49
CA ASN A 10 -19.86 -20.20 -5.45
C ASN A 10 -19.34 -21.35 -4.57
N LYS A 11 -19.84 -21.37 -3.33
CA LYS A 11 -19.39 -22.30 -2.29
C LYS A 11 -19.51 -23.77 -2.68
N GLN A 12 -20.58 -24.14 -3.39
CA GLN A 12 -20.82 -25.53 -3.82
C GLN A 12 -19.73 -26.03 -4.77
N GLN A 13 -19.31 -25.22 -5.75
CA GLN A 13 -18.22 -25.60 -6.67
C GLN A 13 -16.89 -25.75 -5.93
N VAL A 14 -16.63 -24.95 -4.90
CA VAL A 14 -15.43 -25.05 -4.07
C VAL A 14 -15.39 -26.36 -3.29
N GLU A 15 -16.51 -26.72 -2.66
CA GLU A 15 -16.62 -27.97 -1.89
C GLU A 15 -16.55 -29.21 -2.80
N GLU A 16 -17.14 -29.14 -4.00
CA GLU A 16 -17.06 -30.19 -5.00
C GLU A 16 -15.62 -30.36 -5.51
N ALA A 17 -14.96 -29.26 -5.89
CA ALA A 17 -13.56 -29.29 -6.32
C ALA A 17 -12.64 -29.81 -5.21
N TYR A 18 -12.86 -29.40 -3.96
CA TYR A 18 -12.11 -29.92 -2.80
C TYR A 18 -12.28 -31.43 -2.66
N SER A 19 -13.50 -31.94 -2.83
CA SER A 19 -13.81 -33.37 -2.74
C SER A 19 -13.15 -34.17 -3.87
N VAL A 20 -13.15 -33.64 -5.10
CA VAL A 20 -12.47 -34.28 -6.24
C VAL A 20 -10.96 -34.33 -6.03
N LEU A 21 -10.35 -33.23 -5.59
CA LEU A 21 -8.90 -33.17 -5.32
C LEU A 21 -8.49 -34.17 -4.22
N GLN A 22 -9.35 -34.37 -3.22
CA GLN A 22 -9.10 -35.33 -2.15
C GLN A 22 -9.27 -36.79 -2.64
N GLN A 23 -10.23 -37.06 -3.53
CA GLN A 23 -10.38 -38.36 -4.19
C GLN A 23 -9.18 -38.69 -5.10
N ASP A 24 -8.62 -37.69 -5.76
CA ASP A 24 -7.41 -37.80 -6.59
C ASP A 24 -6.11 -37.91 -5.75
N GLY A 25 -6.22 -37.97 -4.42
CA GLY A 25 -5.10 -38.25 -3.53
C GLY A 25 -4.24 -37.05 -3.16
N ILE A 26 -4.71 -35.82 -3.41
CA ILE A 26 -4.04 -34.61 -2.94
C ILE A 26 -4.29 -34.48 -1.43
N ALA A 27 -3.21 -34.42 -0.67
CA ALA A 27 -3.28 -34.32 0.78
C ALA A 27 -3.93 -32.99 1.22
N SER A 28 -4.79 -33.07 2.24
CA SER A 28 -5.60 -31.95 2.73
C SER A 28 -4.78 -30.80 3.32
N ASP A 29 -3.52 -31.03 3.66
CA ASP A 29 -2.56 -30.01 4.11
C ASP A 29 -2.04 -29.13 2.97
N LYS A 30 -2.24 -29.55 1.71
CA LYS A 30 -1.83 -28.80 0.50
C LYS A 30 -2.96 -28.03 -0.16
N VAL A 31 -4.19 -28.19 0.32
CA VAL A 31 -5.38 -27.54 -0.23
C VAL A 31 -6.00 -26.65 0.84
N THR A 32 -6.19 -25.36 0.53
CA THR A 32 -6.85 -24.43 1.46
C THR A 32 -7.93 -23.64 0.73
N ILE A 33 -9.10 -23.55 1.37
CA ILE A 33 -10.23 -22.77 0.91
C ILE A 33 -10.18 -21.39 1.58
N LEU A 34 -10.25 -20.33 0.78
CA LEU A 34 -10.25 -18.94 1.24
C LEU A 34 -11.50 -18.21 0.74
N GLY A 35 -12.17 -17.46 1.60
CA GLY A 35 -13.39 -16.72 1.21
C GLY A 35 -14.39 -16.51 2.34
N GLN A 36 -15.57 -15.95 2.01
CA GLN A 36 -16.63 -15.70 2.99
C GLN A 36 -17.13 -17.02 3.61
N GLY A 37 -17.04 -17.14 4.93
CA GLY A 37 -17.40 -18.36 5.68
C GLY A 37 -16.25 -19.35 5.89
N TYR A 38 -15.07 -19.07 5.35
CA TYR A 38 -13.82 -19.80 5.58
C TYR A 38 -12.73 -18.83 6.04
N GLN A 39 -11.45 -19.26 6.02
CA GLN A 39 -10.33 -18.41 6.40
C GLN A 39 -10.21 -17.21 5.44
N SER A 40 -10.00 -16.01 6.00
CA SER A 40 -9.77 -14.81 5.19
C SER A 40 -8.39 -14.86 4.54
N ALA A 41 -8.24 -14.22 3.38
CA ALA A 41 -6.93 -14.03 2.74
C ALA A 41 -5.93 -13.31 3.65
N ASP A 42 -6.41 -12.39 4.51
CA ASP A 42 -5.58 -11.72 5.51
C ASP A 42 -5.05 -12.71 6.57
N ASP A 43 -5.87 -13.66 7.01
CA ASP A 43 -5.52 -14.66 8.04
C ASP A 43 -4.64 -15.79 7.48
N PHE A 44 -4.74 -16.08 6.18
CA PHE A 44 -3.87 -17.02 5.50
C PHE A 44 -2.44 -16.49 5.29
N GLY A 45 -2.22 -15.21 5.60
CA GLY A 45 -0.92 -14.56 5.45
C GLY A 45 -0.68 -13.95 4.07
N PHE A 46 -1.72 -13.81 3.22
CA PHE A 46 -1.60 -12.95 2.05
C PHE A 46 -1.52 -11.50 2.51
N ILE A 47 -0.27 -11.02 2.57
CA ILE A 47 0.08 -9.65 2.95
C ILE A 47 -0.81 -8.66 2.23
N ASN A 48 -1.54 -7.83 2.98
CA ASN A 48 -2.32 -6.75 2.44
C ASN A 48 -1.38 -5.62 1.97
N PRO A 49 -1.16 -5.44 0.66
CA PRO A 49 -0.19 -4.49 0.12
C PRO A 49 -0.59 -3.05 0.43
N ASN A 50 -1.89 -2.76 0.51
CA ASN A 50 -2.40 -1.43 0.85
C ASN A 50 -2.09 -1.07 2.30
N GLN A 51 -2.13 -2.03 3.22
CA GLN A 51 -1.74 -1.79 4.61
C GLN A 51 -0.23 -1.57 4.73
N GLN A 52 0.59 -2.35 4.02
CA GLN A 52 2.03 -2.12 4.00
C GLN A 52 2.41 -0.78 3.36
N ALA A 53 1.79 -0.43 2.23
CA ALA A 53 1.98 0.85 1.56
C ALA A 53 1.63 2.02 2.49
N LYS A 54 0.47 1.97 3.16
CA LYS A 54 0.08 2.99 4.15
C LYS A 54 1.07 3.08 5.31
N LYS A 55 1.54 1.95 5.85
CA LYS A 55 2.51 1.92 6.96
C LYS A 55 3.86 2.54 6.55
N ARG A 56 4.33 2.24 5.33
CA ARG A 56 5.57 2.81 4.77
C ARG A 56 5.41 4.30 4.48
N ALA A 57 4.32 4.70 3.82
CA ALA A 57 4.02 6.11 3.53
C ALA A 57 3.94 6.93 4.82
N ARG A 58 3.31 6.41 5.89
CA ARG A 58 3.26 7.10 7.18
C ARG A 58 4.63 7.27 7.83
N LYS A 59 5.48 6.24 7.77
CA LYS A 59 6.85 6.31 8.30
C LYS A 59 7.70 7.32 7.53
N LEU A 60 7.58 7.32 6.20
CA LEU A 60 8.24 8.29 5.33
C LEU A 60 7.73 9.70 5.59
N ALA A 61 6.42 9.91 5.65
CA ALA A 61 5.82 11.21 5.93
C ALA A 61 6.29 11.78 7.27
N CYS A 62 6.41 10.93 8.30
CA CYS A 62 6.93 11.34 9.61
C CYS A 62 8.35 11.94 9.55
N MET A 63 9.16 11.54 8.55
CA MET A 63 10.51 12.06 8.32
C MET A 63 10.52 13.20 7.30
N LEU A 64 9.81 13.05 6.18
CA LEU A 64 9.83 14.00 5.06
C LEU A 64 9.06 15.29 5.34
N ILE A 65 8.01 15.26 6.17
CA ILE A 65 7.27 16.47 6.53
C ILE A 65 8.15 17.47 7.30
N PRO A 66 8.80 17.10 8.43
CA PRO A 66 9.65 18.05 9.16
C PRO A 66 10.89 18.43 8.35
N PHE A 67 11.47 17.48 7.61
CA PHE A 67 12.60 17.78 6.74
C PHE A 67 12.21 18.77 5.63
N GLY A 68 11.07 18.53 4.96
CA GLY A 68 10.53 19.41 3.94
C GLY A 68 10.21 20.79 4.48
N PHE A 69 9.70 20.89 5.72
CA PHE A 69 9.48 22.17 6.39
C PHE A 69 10.77 22.96 6.55
N VAL A 70 11.80 22.35 7.12
CA VAL A 70 13.09 23.02 7.34
C VAL A 70 13.72 23.40 6.00
N ALA A 71 13.71 22.50 5.03
CA ALA A 71 14.25 22.75 3.69
C ALA A 71 13.53 23.90 2.98
N GLY A 72 12.19 23.93 3.04
CA GLY A 72 11.38 24.99 2.43
C GLY A 72 11.56 26.34 3.12
N TYR A 73 11.67 26.35 4.45
CA TYR A 73 11.95 27.55 5.22
C TYR A 73 13.32 28.13 4.85
N VAL A 74 14.36 27.30 4.88
CA VAL A 74 15.74 27.72 4.55
C VAL A 74 15.84 28.13 3.08
N PHE A 75 15.15 27.42 2.17
CA PHE A 75 15.11 27.79 0.75
C PHE A 75 14.53 29.18 0.54
N ASN A 76 13.43 29.52 1.21
CA ASN A 76 12.82 30.85 1.10
C ASN A 76 13.73 31.94 1.71
N VAL A 77 14.37 31.65 2.86
CA VAL A 77 15.37 32.55 3.47
C VAL A 77 16.54 32.85 2.52
N LEU A 78 17.08 31.83 1.87
CA LEU A 78 18.25 31.98 0.98
C LEU A 78 17.90 32.67 -0.33
N THR A 79 16.71 32.41 -0.87
CA THR A 79 16.29 32.94 -2.17
C THR A 79 15.64 34.31 -2.09
N GLY A 80 15.15 34.71 -0.91
CA GLY A 80 14.47 35.99 -0.70
C GLY A 80 13.20 36.12 -1.55
N ILE A 81 12.56 35.00 -1.92
CA ILE A 81 11.36 35.02 -2.76
C ILE A 81 10.20 35.59 -1.95
N HIS A 82 9.76 36.77 -2.38
CA HIS A 82 8.50 37.35 -1.93
C HIS A 82 7.33 36.64 -2.59
N LEU A 83 6.60 35.84 -1.80
CA LEU A 83 5.47 35.04 -2.28
C LEU A 83 4.21 35.89 -2.39
N PHE A 84 4.02 36.83 -1.47
CA PHE A 84 2.88 37.73 -1.48
C PHE A 84 3.28 39.12 -1.00
N SER A 85 2.87 40.14 -1.76
CA SER A 85 3.20 41.55 -1.50
C SER A 85 2.64 42.10 -0.18
N PHE A 86 1.79 41.35 0.51
CA PHE A 86 1.16 41.76 1.78
C PHE A 86 1.77 41.09 3.02
N THR A 87 2.65 40.10 2.85
CA THR A 87 3.22 39.33 3.97
C THR A 87 4.58 39.87 4.41
N ASN A 88 4.83 39.81 5.72
CA ASN A 88 6.14 40.08 6.30
C ASN A 88 7.07 38.87 6.09
N SER A 89 8.39 39.10 6.05
CA SER A 89 9.38 38.06 5.72
C SER A 89 9.31 36.82 6.61
N LEU A 90 8.91 36.97 7.87
CA LEU A 90 8.74 35.83 8.77
C LEU A 90 7.59 34.90 8.34
N ILE A 91 6.47 35.45 7.86
CA ILE A 91 5.36 34.66 7.34
C ILE A 91 5.75 34.00 6.01
N GLU A 92 6.51 34.69 5.15
CA GLU A 92 6.99 34.11 3.89
C GLU A 92 7.87 32.88 4.10
N HIS A 93 8.80 32.93 5.07
CA HIS A 93 9.62 31.76 5.41
C HIS A 93 8.76 30.60 5.93
N ILE A 94 7.74 30.89 6.75
CA ILE A 94 6.81 29.86 7.26
C ILE A 94 6.00 29.25 6.10
N ILE A 95 5.52 30.06 5.16
CA ILE A 95 4.82 29.58 3.96
C ILE A 95 5.75 28.70 3.12
N GLY A 96 7.00 29.13 2.92
CA GLY A 96 8.03 28.32 2.26
C GLY A 96 8.22 26.96 2.94
N GLY A 97 8.27 26.94 4.28
CA GLY A 97 8.30 25.71 5.05
C GLY A 97 7.04 24.85 4.87
N VAL A 98 5.84 25.43 4.92
CA VAL A 98 4.59 24.67 4.70
C VAL A 98 4.55 24.06 3.30
N LEU A 99 4.96 24.80 2.27
CA LEU A 99 5.06 24.29 0.90
C LEU A 99 6.08 23.15 0.79
N GLY A 100 7.24 23.31 1.44
CA GLY A 100 8.24 22.25 1.54
C GLY A 100 7.72 20.99 2.24
N ALA A 101 7.01 21.15 3.35
CA ALA A 101 6.36 20.05 4.07
C ALA A 101 5.29 19.35 3.21
N ALA A 102 4.49 20.11 2.47
CA ALA A 102 3.51 19.57 1.53
C ALA A 102 4.19 18.76 0.41
N SER A 103 5.30 19.25 -0.13
CA SER A 103 6.09 18.51 -1.12
C SER A 103 6.67 17.20 -0.55
N GLY A 104 7.13 17.22 0.70
CA GLY A 104 7.62 16.04 1.41
C GLY A 104 6.52 15.01 1.67
N LEU A 105 5.30 15.46 2.01
CA LEU A 105 4.14 14.59 2.13
C LEU A 105 3.76 13.95 0.79
N LEU A 106 3.72 14.73 -0.29
CA LEU A 106 3.44 14.21 -1.63
C LEU A 106 4.50 13.17 -2.04
N GLY A 107 5.78 13.46 -1.81
CA GLY A 107 6.86 12.49 -2.05
C GLY A 107 6.69 11.20 -1.22
N ALA A 108 6.31 11.31 0.05
CA ALA A 108 6.07 10.16 0.91
C ALA A 108 4.88 9.30 0.44
N ILE A 109 3.83 9.91 -0.10
CA ILE A 109 2.67 9.19 -0.68
C ILE A 109 3.07 8.52 -1.99
N VAL A 110 3.74 9.24 -2.88
CA VAL A 110 4.14 8.72 -4.20
C VAL A 110 5.16 7.58 -4.04
N VAL A 111 6.19 7.75 -3.21
CA VAL A 111 7.20 6.71 -2.97
C VAL A 111 6.64 5.59 -2.10
N GLY A 112 5.95 5.92 -1.00
CA GLY A 112 5.41 4.92 -0.07
C GLY A 112 4.28 4.08 -0.65
N GLY A 113 3.47 4.67 -1.55
CA GLY A 113 2.40 4.00 -2.28
C GLY A 113 2.87 3.34 -3.58
N GLY A 114 3.59 4.08 -4.42
CA GLY A 114 3.99 3.64 -5.76
C GLY A 114 5.06 2.55 -5.77
N VAL A 115 6.05 2.63 -4.87
CA VAL A 115 7.09 1.59 -4.77
C VAL A 115 6.53 0.31 -4.12
N GLY A 116 5.60 0.46 -3.17
CA GLY A 116 4.94 -0.70 -2.53
C GLY A 116 4.17 -1.58 -3.50
N LEU A 117 3.49 -0.96 -4.47
CA LEU A 117 2.74 -1.66 -5.52
C LEU A 117 3.63 -2.29 -6.59
N THR A 118 4.82 -1.74 -6.86
CA THR A 118 5.70 -2.19 -7.95
C THR A 118 6.81 -3.14 -7.52
N THR A 119 7.23 -3.13 -6.25
CA THR A 119 8.37 -3.95 -5.77
C THR A 119 8.07 -4.85 -4.58
N GLY A 120 6.96 -4.66 -3.87
CA GLY A 120 6.58 -5.46 -2.69
C GLY A 120 5.45 -6.46 -2.92
N SER A 121 4.97 -6.54 -4.16
CA SER A 121 3.68 -7.11 -4.51
C SER A 121 3.87 -8.22 -5.53
N GLY A 122 4.48 -9.33 -5.10
CA GLY A 122 4.57 -10.53 -5.94
C GLY A 122 3.20 -11.16 -6.20
N ASP A 123 3.20 -12.48 -6.47
CA ASP A 123 2.00 -13.24 -6.83
C ASP A 123 0.83 -13.10 -5.84
N ALA A 124 1.10 -12.82 -4.56
CA ALA A 124 0.09 -12.54 -3.53
C ALA A 124 -0.87 -11.39 -3.87
N LEU A 125 -0.40 -10.37 -4.60
CA LEU A 125 -1.25 -9.25 -5.00
C LEU A 125 -2.18 -9.66 -6.15
N THR A 126 -1.66 -10.43 -7.11
CA THR A 126 -2.45 -11.03 -8.20
C THR A 126 -3.51 -11.98 -7.63
N TYR A 127 -3.15 -12.84 -6.67
CA TYR A 127 -4.08 -13.79 -6.05
C TYR A 127 -5.19 -13.09 -5.25
N ARG A 128 -4.88 -12.03 -4.51
CA ARG A 128 -5.90 -11.26 -3.80
C ARG A 128 -6.81 -10.47 -4.74
N ASN A 129 -6.26 -9.89 -5.80
CA ASN A 129 -7.07 -9.19 -6.79
C ASN A 129 -8.02 -10.15 -7.52
N ARG A 130 -7.57 -11.37 -7.81
CA ARG A 130 -8.39 -12.45 -8.35
C ARG A 130 -9.50 -12.88 -7.39
N LEU A 131 -9.14 -13.13 -6.13
CA LEU A 131 -10.11 -13.46 -5.08
C LEU A 131 -11.17 -12.35 -4.91
N ASN A 132 -10.76 -11.07 -4.90
CA ASN A 132 -11.69 -9.94 -4.80
C ASN A 132 -12.52 -9.73 -6.07
N ALA A 133 -11.99 -10.07 -7.23
CA ALA A 133 -12.71 -10.00 -8.50
C ALA A 133 -13.70 -11.16 -8.70
N GLY A 134 -13.66 -12.18 -7.81
CA GLY A 134 -14.39 -13.42 -7.99
C GLY A 134 -13.95 -14.21 -9.23
N LYS A 135 -12.70 -14.02 -9.69
CA LYS A 135 -12.14 -14.62 -10.92
C LYS A 135 -10.66 -14.98 -10.77
#